data_AF-A0A1V8ZYG4-F1
#
_entry.id   AF-A0A1V8ZYG4-F1
#
_cell.length_a   1.000
_cell.length_b   1.000
_cell.length_c   1.000
_cell.angle_alpha   90.00
_cell.angle_beta   90.00
_cell.angle_gamma   90.00
#
_symmetry.space_group_name_H-M   'P 1'
#
loop_
_entity.id
_entity.type
_entity.pdbx_description
1 polymer ?
#
loop_
_entity_poly.entity_id
_entity_poly.type
_entity_poly.pdbx_seq_one_letter_code
_entity_poly.pdbx_strand_id
1 'polypeptide(L)'
;MEGTTDMADRITDADILGSRDVRNVRLARVNVLDKVGALAMLPDDTHATTEAVAAFYGVSVEAIKSLVSRHRDELNANGRWVARGSDLREIRKESHEIDPDARSLALFTRRAVLNVGMLLRDSEVAKQVRAYLLEVEEAAPPDLRRTAYERLREKAEYSTLRALIAETATDYSPNDDATRMAFARAQNLLYRSTIGMDAAQLIASGRPLTTHSGKNGPTKADRKIAKNYLTSDELNKMTSRVTLLLAHVNVRFENGTQPSMKQWLALIEEVLPQPAALA
;
A
#
# COMPACT_ATOMS: atom_id res chain seq x y z
N MET A 1 24.29 3.88 -23.48
CA MET A 1 24.44 3.42 -22.07
C MET A 1 23.17 3.74 -21.26
N GLU A 2 21.97 3.68 -21.84
CA GLU A 2 20.71 3.98 -21.12
C GLU A 2 20.04 2.75 -20.49
N GLY A 3 20.55 1.53 -20.74
CA GLY A 3 19.86 0.29 -20.35
C GLY A 3 20.04 -0.14 -18.90
N THR A 4 21.00 0.42 -18.15
CA THR A 4 21.34 -0.09 -16.80
C THR A 4 20.57 0.60 -15.68
N THR A 5 20.13 1.84 -15.87
CA THR A 5 19.36 2.59 -14.86
C THR A 5 17.88 2.17 -14.84
N ASP A 6 17.31 1.75 -15.98
CA ASP A 6 15.89 1.41 -16.12
C ASP A 6 15.48 0.10 -15.40
N MET A 7 16.43 -0.76 -15.02
CA MET A 7 16.12 -1.97 -14.23
C MET A 7 16.05 -1.73 -12.71
N ALA A 8 16.69 -0.68 -12.18
CA ALA A 8 16.71 -0.42 -10.75
C ALA A 8 15.36 0.12 -10.23
N ASP A 9 14.59 0.80 -11.09
CA ASP A 9 13.38 1.55 -10.75
C ASP A 9 12.07 0.82 -11.12
N ARG A 10 12.07 -0.52 -11.10
CA ARG A 10 10.90 -1.33 -11.51
C ARG A 10 10.23 -2.02 -10.33
N ILE A 11 8.91 -1.98 -10.32
CA ILE A 11 8.09 -2.76 -9.38
C ILE A 11 8.14 -4.22 -9.82
N THR A 12 8.38 -5.13 -8.88
CA THR A 12 8.53 -6.56 -9.13
C THR A 12 7.32 -7.37 -8.63
N ASP A 13 7.27 -8.66 -8.98
CA ASP A 13 6.27 -9.59 -8.44
C ASP A 13 6.36 -9.70 -6.91
N ALA A 14 7.59 -9.68 -6.38
CA ALA A 14 7.85 -9.73 -4.95
C ALA A 14 7.27 -8.50 -4.22
N ASP A 15 7.31 -7.33 -4.83
CA ASP A 15 6.71 -6.11 -4.29
C ASP A 15 5.19 -6.19 -4.22
N ILE A 16 4.55 -6.78 -5.25
CA ILE A 16 3.10 -7.03 -5.25
C ILE A 16 2.72 -7.98 -4.11
N LEU A 17 3.50 -9.05 -3.89
CA LEU A 17 3.24 -10.02 -2.82
C LEU A 17 3.53 -9.44 -1.42
N GLY A 18 4.59 -8.64 -1.29
CA GLY A 18 5.08 -8.12 -0.02
C GLY A 18 4.38 -6.87 0.48
N SER A 19 3.86 -6.02 -0.42
CA SER A 19 3.37 -4.69 -0.05
C SER A 19 1.89 -4.49 -0.37
N ARG A 20 1.09 -4.29 0.69
CA ARG A 20 -0.32 -3.89 0.59
C ARG A 20 -0.52 -2.60 -0.22
N ASP A 21 0.42 -1.66 -0.17
CA ASP A 21 0.27 -0.40 -0.89
C ASP A 21 0.49 -0.56 -2.39
N VAL A 22 1.45 -1.40 -2.78
CA VAL A 22 1.68 -1.77 -4.18
C VAL A 22 0.42 -2.41 -4.77
N ARG A 23 -0.23 -3.28 -3.99
CA ARG A 23 -1.52 -3.86 -4.35
C ARG A 23 -2.61 -2.80 -4.45
N ASN A 24 -2.76 -1.95 -3.44
CA ASN A 24 -3.84 -0.95 -3.36
C ASN A 24 -3.90 -0.03 -4.59
N VAL A 25 -2.76 0.40 -5.12
CA VAL A 25 -2.68 1.24 -6.33
C VAL A 25 -3.18 0.50 -7.57
N ARG A 26 -3.02 -0.83 -7.62
CA ARG A 26 -3.42 -1.69 -8.75
C ARG A 26 -4.87 -2.14 -8.70
N LEU A 27 -5.56 -1.97 -7.57
CA LEU A 27 -6.92 -2.43 -7.36
C LEU A 27 -7.98 -1.77 -8.26
N ALA A 28 -7.65 -0.66 -8.94
CA ALA A 28 -8.51 -0.06 -9.96
C ALA A 28 -8.52 -0.87 -11.27
N ARG A 29 -7.51 -1.72 -11.52
CA ARG A 29 -7.33 -2.48 -12.78
C ARG A 29 -8.08 -3.82 -12.78
N VAL A 30 -9.36 -3.80 -12.38
CA VAL A 30 -10.20 -5.02 -12.28
C VAL A 30 -10.43 -5.74 -13.63
N ASN A 31 -10.25 -5.04 -14.74
CA ASN A 31 -10.40 -5.59 -16.10
C ASN A 31 -9.29 -6.61 -16.44
N VAL A 32 -8.20 -6.67 -15.66
CA VAL A 32 -7.16 -7.69 -15.83
C VAL A 32 -7.71 -9.10 -15.57
N LEU A 33 -8.73 -9.24 -14.72
CA LEU A 33 -9.35 -10.53 -14.45
C LEU A 33 -9.93 -11.17 -15.70
N ASP A 34 -10.51 -10.37 -16.61
CA ASP A 34 -11.12 -10.86 -17.85
C ASP A 34 -10.08 -11.28 -18.90
N LYS A 35 -8.81 -10.93 -18.71
CA LYS A 35 -7.70 -11.32 -19.59
C LYS A 35 -7.15 -12.71 -19.25
N VAL A 36 -7.32 -13.16 -18.02
CA VAL A 36 -6.76 -14.43 -17.53
C VAL A 36 -7.80 -15.54 -17.43
N GLY A 37 -9.09 -15.21 -17.43
CA GLY A 37 -10.16 -16.20 -17.35
C GLY A 37 -11.54 -15.58 -17.19
N ALA A 38 -12.54 -16.45 -17.10
CA ALA A 38 -13.93 -16.06 -16.84
C ALA A 38 -14.23 -16.21 -15.35
N LEU A 39 -14.35 -15.07 -14.65
CA LEU A 39 -14.77 -15.05 -13.25
C LEU A 39 -16.29 -15.25 -13.17
N ALA A 40 -16.72 -16.32 -12.51
CA ALA A 40 -18.14 -16.53 -12.21
C ALA A 40 -18.59 -15.52 -11.13
N MET A 41 -19.51 -14.64 -11.51
CA MET A 41 -20.17 -13.69 -10.61
C MET A 41 -21.58 -14.21 -10.29
N LEU A 42 -22.11 -13.80 -9.14
CA LEU A 42 -23.51 -13.98 -8.80
C LEU A 42 -24.42 -13.20 -9.77
N PRO A 43 -25.73 -13.49 -9.81
CA PRO A 43 -26.69 -12.81 -10.69
C PRO A 43 -26.74 -11.28 -10.52
N ASP A 44 -26.23 -10.76 -9.41
CA ASP A 44 -26.10 -9.32 -9.14
C ASP A 44 -24.92 -8.65 -9.89
N ASP A 45 -24.14 -9.41 -10.66
CA ASP A 45 -22.93 -9.01 -11.40
C ASP A 45 -21.87 -8.29 -10.54
N THR A 46 -22.00 -8.36 -9.22
CA THR A 46 -21.25 -7.54 -8.28
C THR A 46 -20.38 -8.40 -7.38
N HIS A 47 -20.86 -9.58 -6.98
CA HIS A 47 -20.18 -10.44 -6.02
C HIS A 47 -19.82 -11.82 -6.59
N ALA A 48 -18.66 -12.34 -6.21
CA ALA A 48 -18.27 -13.73 -6.38
C ALA A 48 -18.26 -14.44 -5.02
N THR A 49 -18.54 -15.75 -5.01
CA THR A 49 -18.46 -16.60 -3.82
C THR A 49 -17.01 -17.06 -3.57
N THR A 50 -16.75 -17.71 -2.43
CA THR A 50 -15.40 -18.25 -2.14
C THR A 50 -15.04 -19.35 -3.13
N GLU A 51 -16.04 -20.16 -3.50
CA GLU A 51 -15.97 -21.27 -4.45
C GLU A 51 -15.66 -20.75 -5.85
N ALA A 52 -16.34 -19.69 -6.30
CA ALA A 52 -16.07 -19.06 -7.59
C ALA A 52 -14.65 -18.48 -7.66
N VAL A 53 -14.18 -17.83 -6.59
CA VAL A 53 -12.80 -17.31 -6.51
C VAL A 53 -11.77 -18.44 -6.50
N ALA A 54 -12.03 -19.52 -5.77
CA ALA A 54 -11.16 -20.69 -5.73
C ALA A 54 -11.04 -21.36 -7.11
N ALA A 55 -12.18 -21.56 -7.79
CA ALA A 55 -12.24 -22.11 -9.13
C ALA A 55 -11.51 -21.22 -10.15
N PHE A 56 -11.76 -19.90 -10.12
CA PHE A 56 -11.10 -18.94 -11.00
C PHE A 56 -9.57 -18.98 -10.88
N TYR A 57 -9.04 -19.07 -9.66
CA TYR A 57 -7.60 -19.14 -9.43
C TYR A 57 -7.02 -20.56 -9.48
N GLY A 58 -7.82 -21.59 -9.70
CA GLY A 58 -7.38 -22.99 -9.72
C GLY A 58 -6.77 -23.44 -8.39
N VAL A 59 -7.30 -22.97 -7.25
CA VAL A 59 -6.85 -23.33 -5.90
C VAL A 59 -7.97 -23.96 -5.09
N SER A 60 -7.65 -24.59 -3.97
CA SER A 60 -8.67 -25.11 -3.06
C SER A 60 -9.42 -23.98 -2.33
N VAL A 61 -10.67 -24.25 -1.94
CA VAL A 61 -11.46 -23.34 -1.11
C VAL A 61 -10.75 -23.06 0.23
N GLU A 62 -10.07 -24.06 0.78
CA GLU A 62 -9.28 -23.96 2.02
C GLU A 62 -8.09 -23.00 1.86
N ALA A 63 -7.46 -22.95 0.68
CA ALA A 63 -6.41 -21.98 0.39
C ALA A 63 -6.96 -20.55 0.44
N ILE A 64 -8.15 -20.32 -0.14
CA ILE A 64 -8.82 -19.01 -0.07
C ILE A 64 -9.22 -18.67 1.37
N LYS A 65 -9.83 -19.61 2.12
CA LYS A 65 -10.17 -19.40 3.54
C LYS A 65 -8.93 -19.06 4.39
N SER A 66 -7.82 -19.76 4.18
CA SER A 66 -6.55 -19.52 4.88
C SER A 66 -5.95 -18.17 4.53
N LEU A 67 -6.04 -17.76 3.26
CA LEU A 67 -5.62 -16.43 2.81
C LEU A 67 -6.49 -15.35 3.46
N VAL A 68 -7.80 -15.55 3.46
CA VAL A 68 -8.79 -14.63 4.05
C VAL A 68 -8.57 -14.44 5.55
N SER A 69 -8.21 -15.50 6.27
CA SER A 69 -7.87 -15.43 7.69
C SER A 69 -6.65 -14.54 7.93
N ARG A 70 -5.58 -14.73 7.14
CA ARG A 70 -4.32 -13.99 7.28
C ARG A 70 -4.40 -12.52 6.83
N HIS A 71 -5.29 -12.21 5.88
CA HIS A 71 -5.38 -10.88 5.27
C HIS A 71 -6.77 -10.25 5.44
N ARG A 72 -7.43 -10.53 6.57
CA ARG A 72 -8.84 -10.17 6.82
C ARG A 72 -9.11 -8.69 6.61
N ASP A 73 -8.32 -7.82 7.22
CA ASP A 73 -8.55 -6.37 7.19
C ASP A 73 -8.31 -5.77 5.80
N GLU A 74 -7.32 -6.29 5.08
CA GLU A 74 -7.02 -5.86 3.71
C GLU A 74 -8.17 -6.24 2.77
N LEU A 75 -8.59 -7.51 2.78
CA LEU A 75 -9.66 -7.98 1.91
C LEU A 75 -10.99 -7.31 2.25
N ASN A 76 -11.30 -7.11 3.54
CA ASN A 76 -12.52 -6.42 3.96
C ASN A 76 -12.55 -4.98 3.45
N ALA A 77 -11.44 -4.23 3.62
CA ALA A 77 -11.31 -2.87 3.11
C ALA A 77 -11.40 -2.80 1.57
N ASN A 78 -11.11 -3.92 0.90
CA ASN A 78 -11.08 -4.02 -0.56
C ASN A 78 -12.33 -4.68 -1.16
N GLY A 79 -13.40 -4.81 -0.37
CA GLY A 79 -14.72 -5.22 -0.86
C GLY A 79 -15.03 -6.70 -0.70
N ARG A 80 -14.36 -7.38 0.25
CA ARG A 80 -14.84 -8.64 0.79
C ARG A 80 -15.76 -8.37 1.98
N TRP A 81 -16.87 -9.08 2.07
CA TRP A 81 -17.70 -9.08 3.27
C TRP A 81 -18.33 -10.46 3.49
N VAL A 82 -19.09 -10.62 4.58
CA VAL A 82 -19.75 -11.88 4.93
C VAL A 82 -21.23 -11.62 5.15
N ALA A 83 -22.06 -12.12 4.25
CA ALA A 83 -23.51 -12.07 4.36
C ALA A 83 -24.03 -13.06 5.40
N ARG A 84 -24.99 -12.61 6.22
CA ARG A 84 -25.65 -13.38 7.28
C ARG A 84 -27.11 -12.94 7.40
N GLY A 85 -27.95 -13.77 8.01
CA GLY A 85 -29.31 -13.38 8.37
C GLY A 85 -30.16 -12.93 7.17
N SER A 86 -30.65 -11.69 7.20
CA SER A 86 -31.45 -11.08 6.13
C SER A 86 -30.71 -11.03 4.80
N ASP A 87 -29.45 -10.58 4.80
CA ASP A 87 -28.68 -10.36 3.58
C ASP A 87 -28.42 -11.68 2.86
N LEU A 88 -28.14 -12.74 3.63
CA LEU A 88 -27.97 -14.08 3.08
C LEU A 88 -29.28 -14.62 2.48
N ARG A 89 -30.43 -14.33 3.11
CA ARG A 89 -31.74 -14.74 2.59
C ARG A 89 -32.08 -14.03 1.30
N GLU A 90 -31.70 -12.77 1.14
CA GLU A 90 -31.95 -12.00 -0.08
C GLU A 90 -31.14 -12.55 -1.25
N ILE A 91 -29.84 -12.73 -1.07
CA ILE A 91 -28.94 -13.24 -2.11
C ILE A 91 -29.34 -14.66 -2.55
N ARG A 92 -29.85 -15.49 -1.64
CA ARG A 92 -30.38 -16.83 -1.95
C ARG A 92 -31.61 -16.83 -2.85
N LYS A 93 -32.44 -15.80 -2.80
CA LYS A 93 -33.60 -15.72 -3.70
C LYS A 93 -33.16 -15.56 -5.15
N GLU A 94 -31.99 -14.94 -5.34
CA GLU A 94 -31.45 -14.61 -6.65
C GLU A 94 -30.56 -15.71 -7.21
N SER A 95 -29.94 -16.55 -6.37
CA SER A 95 -29.07 -17.67 -6.81
C SER A 95 -29.36 -18.99 -6.10
N HIS A 96 -29.63 -20.04 -6.90
CA HIS A 96 -29.86 -21.41 -6.45
C HIS A 96 -28.55 -22.21 -6.22
N GLU A 97 -27.39 -21.65 -6.58
CA GLU A 97 -26.08 -22.30 -6.42
C GLU A 97 -25.52 -22.18 -4.99
N ILE A 98 -26.25 -21.50 -4.10
CA ILE A 98 -25.84 -21.28 -2.71
C ILE A 98 -26.38 -22.41 -1.84
N ASP A 99 -25.47 -23.02 -1.07
CA ASP A 99 -25.83 -24.06 -0.09
C ASP A 99 -26.97 -23.58 0.84
N PRO A 100 -28.12 -24.31 0.87
CA PRO A 100 -29.28 -23.98 1.71
C PRO A 100 -28.97 -23.96 3.22
N ASP A 101 -28.01 -24.76 3.68
CA ASP A 101 -27.70 -24.94 5.10
C ASP A 101 -26.59 -24.00 5.58
N ALA A 102 -25.92 -23.28 4.67
CA ALA A 102 -24.89 -22.32 5.03
C ALA A 102 -25.44 -21.22 5.97
N ARG A 103 -24.78 -20.98 7.11
CA ARG A 103 -25.17 -19.92 8.05
C ARG A 103 -24.59 -18.54 7.71
N SER A 104 -23.64 -18.51 6.78
CA SER A 104 -22.98 -17.30 6.31
C SER A 104 -22.35 -17.54 4.95
N LEU A 105 -22.28 -16.51 4.10
CA LEU A 105 -21.64 -16.57 2.79
C LEU A 105 -20.60 -15.46 2.67
N ALA A 106 -19.36 -15.80 2.32
CA ALA A 106 -18.34 -14.80 2.03
C ALA A 106 -18.44 -14.35 0.57
N LEU A 107 -18.48 -13.03 0.38
CA LEU A 107 -18.72 -12.39 -0.91
C LEU A 107 -17.55 -11.48 -1.24
N PHE A 108 -17.15 -11.49 -2.52
CA PHE A 108 -16.00 -10.79 -3.03
C PHE A 108 -16.41 -9.94 -4.22
N THR A 109 -16.26 -8.62 -4.13
CA THR A 109 -16.30 -7.78 -5.32
C THR A 109 -15.12 -8.10 -6.24
N ARG A 110 -15.20 -7.72 -7.52
CA ARG A 110 -14.07 -7.87 -8.47
C ARG A 110 -12.75 -7.28 -7.94
N ARG A 111 -12.84 -6.19 -7.18
CA ARG A 111 -11.69 -5.57 -6.49
C ARG A 111 -11.09 -6.51 -5.44
N ALA A 112 -11.92 -7.17 -4.63
CA ALA A 112 -11.47 -8.16 -3.65
C ALA A 112 -10.90 -9.42 -4.34
N VAL A 113 -11.48 -9.86 -5.46
CA VAL A 113 -10.95 -10.98 -6.25
C VAL A 113 -9.57 -10.65 -6.79
N LEU A 114 -9.38 -9.47 -7.41
CA LEU A 114 -8.06 -9.01 -7.84
C LEU A 114 -7.06 -8.95 -6.69
N ASN A 115 -7.49 -8.50 -5.51
CA ASN A 115 -6.65 -8.49 -4.32
C ASN A 115 -6.20 -9.90 -3.91
N VAL A 116 -7.08 -10.90 -3.99
CA VAL A 116 -6.76 -12.32 -3.76
C VAL A 116 -5.69 -12.79 -4.74
N GLY A 117 -5.84 -12.51 -6.04
CA GLY A 117 -4.83 -12.87 -7.05
C GLY A 117 -3.45 -12.25 -6.80
N MET A 118 -3.40 -11.02 -6.28
CA MET A 118 -2.15 -10.38 -5.90
C MET A 118 -1.51 -10.93 -4.60
N LEU A 119 -2.24 -11.75 -3.84
CA LEU A 119 -1.78 -12.35 -2.58
C LEU A 119 -1.44 -13.85 -2.72
N LEU A 120 -2.03 -14.54 -3.70
CA LEU A 120 -1.79 -15.97 -3.95
C LEU A 120 -0.40 -16.20 -4.55
N ARG A 121 0.45 -16.95 -3.85
CA ARG A 121 1.83 -17.21 -4.31
C ARG A 121 1.91 -18.28 -5.40
N ASP A 122 1.18 -19.37 -5.20
CA ASP A 122 1.39 -20.62 -5.95
C ASP A 122 0.34 -20.91 -7.03
N SER A 123 -0.60 -19.99 -7.27
CA SER A 123 -1.60 -20.13 -8.35
C SER A 123 -1.03 -19.64 -9.67
N GLU A 124 -1.09 -20.47 -10.72
CA GLU A 124 -0.65 -20.09 -12.07
C GLU A 124 -1.49 -18.94 -12.65
N VAL A 125 -2.82 -18.97 -12.44
CA VAL A 125 -3.70 -17.88 -12.86
C VAL A 125 -3.36 -16.59 -12.10
N ALA A 126 -3.06 -16.69 -10.80
CA ALA A 126 -2.64 -15.53 -10.00
C ALA A 126 -1.30 -14.96 -10.47
N LYS A 127 -0.33 -15.81 -10.82
CA LYS A 127 0.95 -15.38 -11.42
C LYS A 127 0.71 -14.64 -12.73
N GLN A 128 -0.19 -15.12 -13.59
CA GLN A 128 -0.57 -14.43 -14.83
C GLN A 128 -1.23 -13.07 -14.56
N VAL A 129 -2.14 -12.99 -13.57
CA VAL A 129 -2.73 -11.69 -13.16
C VAL A 129 -1.65 -10.69 -12.76
N ARG A 130 -0.69 -11.11 -11.95
CA ARG A 130 0.41 -10.22 -11.53
C ARG A 130 1.32 -9.86 -12.70
N ALA A 131 1.63 -10.80 -13.59
CA ALA A 131 2.37 -10.54 -14.82
C ALA A 131 1.67 -9.47 -15.68
N TYR A 132 0.37 -9.60 -15.95
CA TYR A 132 -0.39 -8.58 -16.68
C TYR A 132 -0.41 -7.23 -15.96
N LEU A 133 -0.53 -7.20 -14.62
CA LEU A 133 -0.45 -5.96 -13.86
C LEU A 133 0.91 -5.28 -14.00
N LEU A 134 1.99 -6.06 -14.06
CA LEU A 134 3.35 -5.58 -14.29
C LEU A 134 3.56 -5.14 -15.74
N GLU A 135 3.04 -5.85 -16.73
CA GLU A 135 3.10 -5.46 -18.15
C GLU A 135 2.39 -4.13 -18.41
N VAL A 136 1.18 -3.96 -17.86
CA VAL A 136 0.43 -2.70 -17.97
C VAL A 136 1.18 -1.57 -17.25
N GLU A 137 1.87 -1.88 -16.15
CA GLU A 137 2.74 -0.92 -15.49
C GLU A 137 3.97 -0.57 -16.35
N GLU A 138 4.57 -1.56 -17.00
CA GLU A 138 5.74 -1.39 -17.86
C GLU A 138 5.42 -0.55 -19.10
N ALA A 139 4.21 -0.70 -19.64
CA ALA A 139 3.71 0.11 -20.74
C ALA A 139 3.36 1.55 -20.32
N ALA A 140 3.35 1.87 -19.02
CA ALA A 140 3.08 3.22 -18.56
C ALA A 140 4.25 4.17 -18.93
N PRO A 141 3.97 5.47 -19.15
CA PRO A 141 5.00 6.48 -19.35
C PRO A 141 6.13 6.38 -18.29
N PRO A 142 7.41 6.51 -18.68
CA PRO A 142 8.55 6.36 -17.77
C PRO A 142 8.43 7.18 -16.47
N ASP A 143 7.92 8.41 -16.56
CA ASP A 143 7.73 9.28 -15.38
C ASP A 143 6.72 8.72 -14.37
N LEU A 144 5.65 8.05 -14.86
CA LEU A 144 4.67 7.41 -13.99
C LEU A 144 5.25 6.15 -13.34
N ARG A 145 6.01 5.34 -14.08
CA ARG A 145 6.72 4.17 -13.54
C ARG A 145 7.68 4.58 -12.44
N ARG A 146 8.55 5.56 -12.73
CA ARG A 146 9.54 6.10 -11.79
C ARG A 146 8.88 6.67 -10.54
N THR A 147 7.79 7.43 -10.70
CA THR A 147 7.03 7.96 -9.56
C THR A 147 6.46 6.84 -8.69
N ALA A 148 5.89 5.79 -9.30
CA ALA A 148 5.35 4.65 -8.55
C ALA A 148 6.45 3.90 -7.77
N TYR A 149 7.62 3.70 -8.39
CA TYR A 149 8.78 3.08 -7.74
C TYR A 149 9.31 3.92 -6.56
N GLU A 150 9.55 5.22 -6.75
CA GLU A 150 10.10 6.07 -5.68
C GLU A 150 9.14 6.21 -4.50
N ARG A 151 7.82 6.10 -4.72
CA ARG A 151 6.82 6.01 -3.65
C ARG A 151 6.94 4.73 -2.84
N LEU A 152 7.11 3.60 -3.52
CA LEU A 152 7.31 2.31 -2.88
C LEU A 152 8.58 2.34 -2.04
N ARG A 153 9.67 2.84 -2.62
CA ARG A 153 10.98 2.94 -1.97
C ARG A 153 10.95 3.87 -0.77
N GLU A 154 10.39 5.07 -0.89
CA GLU A 154 10.25 6.01 0.23
C GLU A 154 9.44 5.38 1.38
N LYS A 155 8.35 4.68 1.06
CA LYS A 155 7.56 4.00 2.08
C LYS A 155 8.37 2.91 2.77
N ALA A 156 9.08 2.08 2.02
CA ALA A 156 9.89 1.00 2.57
C ALA A 156 10.95 1.56 3.54
N GLU A 157 11.68 2.59 3.11
CA GLU A 157 12.73 3.23 3.91
C GLU A 157 12.17 3.88 5.18
N TYR A 158 11.05 4.61 5.07
CA TYR A 158 10.41 5.22 6.23
C TYR A 158 9.84 4.15 7.19
N SER A 159 9.31 3.04 6.66
CA SER A 159 8.89 1.90 7.48
C SER A 159 10.05 1.27 8.25
N THR A 160 11.24 1.16 7.64
CA THR A 160 12.46 0.71 8.32
C THR A 160 12.83 1.64 9.48
N LEU A 161 12.81 2.96 9.25
CA LEU A 161 13.04 3.94 10.32
C LEU A 161 12.03 3.78 11.46
N ARG A 162 10.73 3.63 11.16
CA ARG A 162 9.70 3.45 12.19
C ARG A 162 9.89 2.16 12.98
N ALA A 163 10.25 1.07 12.30
CA ALA A 163 10.50 -0.21 12.95
C ALA A 163 11.71 -0.12 13.89
N LEU A 164 12.80 0.51 13.44
CA LEU A 164 13.99 0.73 14.25
C LEU A 164 13.68 1.57 15.49
N ILE A 165 12.92 2.66 15.33
CA ILE A 165 12.47 3.48 16.47
C ILE A 165 11.63 2.63 17.43
N ALA A 166 10.67 1.85 16.92
CA ALA A 166 9.81 1.01 17.74
C ALA A 166 10.58 -0.08 18.51
N GLU A 167 11.66 -0.62 17.93
CA GLU A 167 12.50 -1.66 18.54
C GLU A 167 13.46 -1.11 19.60
N THR A 168 13.99 0.10 19.39
CA THR A 168 15.08 0.66 20.19
C THR A 168 14.65 1.71 21.20
N ALA A 169 13.47 2.32 21.01
CA ALA A 169 13.00 3.38 21.88
C ALA A 169 12.46 2.81 23.21
N THR A 170 12.98 3.30 24.32
CA THR A 170 12.65 2.79 25.68
C THR A 170 11.20 3.02 26.10
N ASP A 171 10.57 4.06 25.56
CA ASP A 171 9.23 4.54 25.89
C ASP A 171 8.26 4.48 24.69
N TYR A 172 8.56 3.67 23.67
CA TYR A 172 7.66 3.50 22.52
C TYR A 172 6.34 2.83 22.90
N SER A 173 5.24 3.48 22.52
CA SER A 173 3.89 2.88 22.56
C SER A 173 3.14 3.21 21.27
N PRO A 174 2.65 2.20 20.52
CA PRO A 174 1.98 2.43 19.23
C PRO A 174 0.64 3.16 19.36
N ASN A 175 0.01 3.12 20.54
CA ASN A 175 -1.31 3.70 20.79
C ASN A 175 -1.25 5.09 21.43
N ASP A 176 -0.08 5.52 21.88
CA ASP A 176 0.10 6.79 22.59
C ASP A 176 0.04 8.01 21.63
N ASP A 177 -0.53 9.10 22.12
CA ASP A 177 -0.62 10.38 21.40
C ASP A 177 0.78 10.96 21.16
N ALA A 178 1.71 10.85 22.12
CA ALA A 178 3.06 11.41 21.97
C ALA A 178 3.84 10.69 20.86
N THR A 179 3.74 9.37 20.76
CA THR A 179 4.32 8.59 19.65
C THR A 179 3.76 9.03 18.30
N ARG A 180 2.44 9.20 18.20
CA ARG A 180 1.79 9.68 16.97
C ARG A 180 2.26 11.08 16.59
N MET A 181 2.34 12.00 17.56
CA MET A 181 2.85 13.36 17.34
C MET A 181 4.33 13.37 16.95
N ALA A 182 5.16 12.50 17.54
CA ALA A 182 6.58 12.39 17.21
C ALA A 182 6.79 11.97 15.76
N PHE A 183 6.08 10.94 15.27
CA PHE A 183 6.17 10.54 13.86
C PHE A 183 5.60 11.60 12.92
N ALA A 184 4.52 12.29 13.29
CA ALA A 184 4.00 13.41 12.51
C ALA A 184 5.03 14.56 12.40
N ARG A 185 5.75 14.86 13.49
CA ARG A 185 6.83 15.85 13.49
C ARG A 185 8.03 15.40 12.66
N ALA A 186 8.47 14.16 12.81
CA ALA A 186 9.53 13.58 11.97
C ALA A 186 9.19 13.64 10.47
N GLN A 187 7.94 13.32 10.11
CA GLN A 187 7.46 13.42 8.74
C GLN A 187 7.49 14.88 8.23
N ASN A 188 7.09 15.84 9.05
CA ASN A 188 7.17 17.26 8.70
C ASN A 188 8.60 17.78 8.57
N LEU A 189 9.54 17.28 9.36
CA LEU A 189 10.98 17.57 9.20
C LEU A 189 11.52 17.02 7.88
N LEU A 190 11.10 15.81 7.49
CA LEU A 190 11.43 15.25 6.17
C LEU A 190 10.88 16.12 5.03
N TYR A 191 9.62 16.54 5.09
CA TYR A 191 9.08 17.47 4.07
C TYR A 191 9.85 18.78 4.06
N ARG A 192 10.04 19.44 5.21
CA ARG A 192 10.70 20.75 5.29
C ARG A 192 12.14 20.70 4.79
N SER A 193 12.89 19.68 5.20
CA SER A 193 14.28 19.50 4.76
C SER A 193 14.36 19.17 3.26
N THR A 194 13.36 18.48 2.69
CA THR A 194 13.38 18.10 1.26
C THR A 194 12.90 19.20 0.33
N ILE A 195 11.79 19.86 0.67
CA ILE A 195 11.05 20.77 -0.22
C ILE A 195 10.74 22.14 0.38
N GLY A 196 11.20 22.43 1.60
CA GLY A 196 10.98 23.72 2.27
C GLY A 196 9.55 23.94 2.80
N MET A 197 8.67 22.94 2.72
CA MET A 197 7.29 23.00 3.18
C MET A 197 7.00 21.87 4.16
N ASP A 198 6.10 22.06 5.13
CA ASP A 198 5.47 20.93 5.83
C ASP A 198 4.26 20.36 5.07
N ALA A 199 3.65 19.32 5.63
CA ALA A 199 2.51 18.65 5.01
C ALA A 199 1.33 19.60 4.73
N ALA A 200 1.02 20.49 5.67
CA ALA A 200 -0.12 21.40 5.55
C ALA A 200 0.13 22.46 4.49
N GLN A 201 1.35 23.03 4.48
CA GLN A 201 1.80 23.98 3.47
C GLN A 201 1.82 23.34 2.07
N LEU A 202 2.30 22.09 1.95
CA LEU A 202 2.30 21.37 0.68
C LEU A 202 0.89 21.14 0.14
N ILE A 203 -0.05 20.72 1.00
CA ILE A 203 -1.46 20.53 0.61
C ILE A 203 -2.10 21.86 0.18
N ALA A 204 -1.76 22.96 0.85
CA ALA A 204 -2.29 24.29 0.55
C ALA A 204 -1.58 24.99 -0.63
N SER A 205 -0.47 24.44 -1.14
CA SER A 205 0.39 25.10 -2.13
C SER A 205 -0.25 25.30 -3.52
N GLY A 206 -1.36 24.63 -3.81
CA GLY A 206 -1.98 24.63 -5.14
C GLY A 206 -1.25 23.76 -6.17
N ARG A 207 -0.21 23.03 -5.76
CA ARG A 207 0.48 22.05 -6.63
C ARG A 207 -0.50 20.96 -7.10
N PRO A 208 -0.37 20.46 -8.34
CA PRO A 208 -1.16 19.31 -8.80
C PRO A 208 -0.74 18.04 -8.05
N LEU A 209 -1.66 17.09 -7.92
CA LEU A 209 -1.34 15.76 -7.41
C LEU A 209 -0.55 15.00 -8.49
N THR A 210 0.51 14.32 -8.08
CA THR A 210 1.29 13.42 -8.94
C THR A 210 0.75 11.99 -8.90
N THR A 211 -0.15 11.66 -7.97
CA THR A 211 -0.87 10.39 -7.93
C THR A 211 -2.24 10.52 -7.26
N HIS A 212 -3.19 9.66 -7.63
CA HIS A 212 -4.50 9.55 -6.97
C HIS A 212 -5.11 8.16 -7.15
N SER A 213 -6.05 7.82 -6.27
CA SER A 213 -6.74 6.53 -6.28
C SER A 213 -8.08 6.53 -7.03
N GLY A 214 -8.64 7.71 -7.36
CA GLY A 214 -9.94 7.82 -8.01
C GLY A 214 -9.95 7.48 -9.51
N LYS A 215 -10.97 6.74 -9.96
CA LYS A 215 -11.17 6.33 -11.37
C LYS A 215 -11.35 7.51 -12.33
N ASN A 216 -12.00 8.58 -11.86
CA ASN A 216 -12.33 9.77 -12.65
C ASN A 216 -11.56 11.02 -12.16
N GLY A 217 -10.37 10.82 -11.60
CA GLY A 217 -9.53 11.88 -11.03
C GLY A 217 -9.45 11.86 -9.50
N PRO A 218 -8.74 12.84 -8.90
CA PRO A 218 -8.46 12.85 -7.46
C PRO A 218 -9.70 12.95 -6.57
N THR A 219 -9.76 12.08 -5.57
CA THR A 219 -10.81 12.10 -4.53
C THR A 219 -10.54 13.17 -3.46
N LYS A 220 -11.53 13.42 -2.59
CA LYS A 220 -11.34 14.29 -1.41
C LYS A 220 -10.29 13.71 -0.44
N ALA A 221 -10.16 12.39 -0.37
CA ALA A 221 -9.16 11.74 0.48
C ALA A 221 -7.75 11.92 -0.11
N ASP A 222 -7.59 11.75 -1.42
CA ASP A 222 -6.29 11.93 -2.10
C ASP A 222 -5.74 13.34 -1.87
N ARG A 223 -6.61 14.36 -1.88
CA ARG A 223 -6.23 15.77 -1.65
C ARG A 223 -5.71 16.06 -0.24
N LYS A 224 -6.01 15.23 0.75
CA LYS A 224 -5.55 15.40 2.15
C LYS A 224 -4.18 14.77 2.41
N ILE A 225 -3.61 14.06 1.45
CA ILE A 225 -2.36 13.33 1.62
C ILE A 225 -1.21 14.15 1.01
N ALA A 226 -0.36 14.73 1.85
CA ALA A 226 0.77 15.55 1.41
C ALA A 226 1.72 14.81 0.45
N LYS A 227 1.99 13.51 0.69
CA LYS A 227 2.82 12.69 -0.21
C LYS A 227 2.30 12.66 -1.65
N ASN A 228 0.99 12.82 -1.88
CA ASN A 228 0.41 12.77 -3.23
C ASN A 228 0.80 13.97 -4.11
N TYR A 229 1.41 15.01 -3.54
CA TYR A 229 1.87 16.20 -4.25
C TYR A 229 3.38 16.16 -4.59
N LEU A 230 4.13 15.19 -4.05
CA LEU A 230 5.57 15.06 -4.26
C LEU A 230 5.89 14.46 -5.64
N THR A 231 6.92 14.99 -6.30
CA THR A 231 7.49 14.41 -7.52
C THR A 231 8.39 13.21 -7.22
N SER A 232 8.74 12.43 -8.24
CA SER A 232 9.71 11.33 -8.11
C SER A 232 11.06 11.81 -7.55
N ASP A 233 11.55 12.97 -8.00
CA ASP A 233 12.83 13.51 -7.52
C ASP A 233 12.77 13.96 -6.06
N GLU A 234 11.64 14.53 -5.62
CA GLU A 234 11.43 14.90 -4.22
C GLU A 234 11.30 13.65 -3.34
N LEU A 235 10.62 12.60 -3.81
CA LEU A 235 10.54 11.32 -3.11
C LEU A 235 11.91 10.64 -2.98
N ASN A 236 12.73 10.68 -4.03
CA ASN A 236 14.10 10.16 -3.99
C ASN A 236 14.95 10.94 -2.98
N LYS A 237 14.92 12.28 -3.01
CA LYS A 237 15.63 13.12 -2.03
C LYS A 237 15.17 12.83 -0.60
N MET A 238 13.86 12.67 -0.40
CA MET A 238 13.30 12.33 0.89
C MET A 238 13.77 10.96 1.38
N THR A 239 13.82 9.97 0.48
CA THR A 239 14.39 8.63 0.77
C THR A 239 15.85 8.73 1.16
N SER A 240 16.69 9.44 0.38
CA SER A 240 18.11 9.63 0.70
C SER A 240 18.32 10.27 2.08
N ARG A 241 17.43 11.18 2.50
CA ARG A 241 17.46 11.77 3.85
C ARG A 241 17.15 10.76 4.94
N VAL A 242 16.19 9.86 4.72
CA VAL A 242 15.93 8.76 5.66
C VAL A 242 17.12 7.81 5.73
N THR A 243 17.71 7.44 4.58
CA THR A 243 18.91 6.60 4.54
C THR A 243 20.09 7.24 5.30
N LEU A 244 20.30 8.55 5.13
CA LEU A 244 21.32 9.29 5.89
C LEU A 244 21.06 9.26 7.39
N LEU A 245 19.80 9.44 7.81
CA LEU A 245 19.38 9.34 9.20
C LEU A 245 19.65 7.94 9.77
N LEU A 246 19.31 6.88 9.04
CA LEU A 246 19.60 5.49 9.45
C LEU A 246 21.11 5.25 9.62
N ALA A 247 21.94 5.81 8.74
CA ALA A 247 23.40 5.73 8.90
C ALA A 247 23.88 6.45 10.16
N HIS A 248 23.35 7.64 10.48
CA HIS A 248 23.69 8.37 11.71
C HIS A 248 23.24 7.63 12.97
N VAL A 249 22.07 7.00 12.92
CA VAL A 249 21.55 6.16 14.00
C VAL A 249 22.51 5.03 14.32
N ASN A 250 23.00 4.33 13.30
CA ASN A 250 23.93 3.23 13.50
C ASN A 250 25.18 3.69 14.25
N VAL A 251 25.72 4.86 13.91
CA VAL A 251 26.89 5.43 14.60
C VAL A 251 26.54 5.90 16.02
N ARG A 252 25.41 6.57 16.21
CA ARG A 252 25.07 7.23 17.49
C ARG A 252 24.59 6.26 18.57
N PHE A 253 23.95 5.17 18.16
CA PHE A 253 23.45 4.14 19.07
C PHE A 253 24.29 2.85 19.03
N GLU A 254 25.53 2.95 18.54
CA GLU A 254 26.55 1.92 18.77
C GLU A 254 26.63 1.56 20.27
N ASN A 255 26.90 0.28 20.55
CA ASN A 255 27.04 -0.29 21.90
C ASN A 255 25.75 -0.40 22.77
N GLY A 256 24.57 -0.55 22.16
CA GLY A 256 23.36 -0.93 22.88
C GLY A 256 22.67 0.20 23.63
N THR A 257 22.96 1.45 23.28
CA THR A 257 22.26 2.61 23.82
C THR A 257 20.81 2.62 23.34
N GLN A 258 19.85 2.58 24.26
CA GLN A 258 18.42 2.66 23.94
C GLN A 258 17.90 4.09 24.20
N PRO A 259 17.71 4.92 23.16
CA PRO A 259 17.16 6.27 23.31
C PRO A 259 15.69 6.25 23.72
N SER A 260 15.20 7.35 24.32
CA SER A 260 13.77 7.65 24.39
C SER A 260 13.26 8.21 23.06
N MET A 261 11.94 8.23 22.85
CA MET A 261 11.27 8.89 21.72
C MET A 261 11.67 10.37 21.60
N LYS A 262 11.91 11.05 22.73
CA LYS A 262 12.42 12.43 22.74
C LYS A 262 13.83 12.55 22.18
N GLN A 263 14.72 11.63 22.56
CA GLN A 263 16.11 11.60 22.05
C GLN A 263 16.14 11.23 20.57
N TRP A 264 15.27 10.31 20.15
CA TRP A 264 15.05 9.99 18.75
C TRP A 264 14.64 11.21 17.92
N LEU A 265 13.65 11.96 18.40
CA LEU A 265 13.20 13.18 17.71
C LEU A 265 14.31 14.24 17.64
N ALA A 266 15.09 14.41 18.71
CA ALA A 266 16.23 15.33 18.71
C ALA A 266 17.30 14.93 17.68
N LEU A 267 17.59 13.63 17.54
CA LEU A 267 18.50 13.14 16.50
C LEU A 267 17.97 13.42 15.09
N ILE A 268 16.67 13.20 14.87
CA ILE A 268 16.04 13.49 13.57
C ILE A 268 16.16 14.98 13.24
N GLU A 269 15.95 15.87 14.21
CA GLU A 269 16.09 17.32 14.04
C GLU A 269 17.53 17.74 13.74
N GLU A 270 18.49 17.08 14.37
CA GLU A 270 19.93 17.33 14.14
C GLU A 270 20.36 16.92 12.73
N VAL A 271 19.94 15.74 12.26
CA VAL A 271 20.35 15.18 10.96
C VAL A 271 19.55 15.76 9.79
N LEU A 272 18.33 16.20 10.03
CA LEU A 272 17.46 16.83 9.03
C LEU A 272 17.33 18.33 9.31
N PRO A 273 18.42 19.11 9.14
CA PRO A 273 18.36 20.54 9.37
C PRO A 273 17.35 21.18 8.41
N GLN A 274 16.60 22.14 8.92
CA GLN A 274 15.71 22.96 8.11
C GLN A 274 16.57 23.72 7.09
N PRO A 275 16.13 23.90 5.83
CA PRO A 275 16.75 24.89 4.99
C PRO A 275 16.73 26.21 5.77
N ALA A 276 17.90 26.86 5.89
CA ALA A 276 17.99 28.15 6.56
C ALA A 276 16.86 29.02 6.03
N ALA A 277 16.03 29.56 6.91
CA ALA A 277 15.07 30.58 6.52
C ALA A 277 15.89 31.63 5.76
N LEU A 278 15.66 31.76 4.46
CA LEU A 278 16.19 32.88 3.70
C LEU A 278 15.59 34.11 4.37
N ALA A 279 16.39 34.73 5.24
CA ALA A 279 16.10 35.99 5.89
C ALA A 279 16.12 37.12 4.84
#